data_AF-A0A832TKQ1-F1
#
_entry.id   AF-A0A832TKQ1-F1
#
_cell.length_a   1.000
_cell.length_b   1.000
_cell.length_c   1.000
_cell.angle_alpha   90.00
_cell.angle_beta   90.00
_cell.angle_gamma   90.00
#
_symmetry.space_group_name_H-M   'P 1'
#
loop_
_entity.id
_entity.type
_entity.pdbx_description
1 polymer ?
#
loop_
_entity_poly.entity_id
_entity_poly.type
_entity_poly.pdbx_seq_one_letter_code
_entity_poly.pdbx_strand_id
1 'polypeptide(L)' 'MNYIKIRLLGLGLLLLSITIIILSFEILFLGLQIKLGNFRLSDYFIKVINFLIILGVFGYLGYVGYVMLSTGERR' A
#
# COMPACT_ATOMS: atom_id res chain seq x y z
N MET A 1 24.59 -14.46 -1.76
CA MET A 1 23.22 -14.32 -1.22
C MET A 1 22.26 -14.88 -2.27
N ASN A 2 21.53 -15.97 -1.99
CA ASN A 2 20.77 -16.72 -3.00
C ASN A 2 19.77 -15.82 -3.77
N TYR A 3 19.83 -15.80 -5.10
CA TYR A 3 18.92 -15.08 -5.99
C TYR A 3 17.45 -15.39 -5.73
N ILE A 4 17.15 -16.64 -5.36
CA ILE A 4 15.82 -17.11 -4.95
C ILE A 4 15.29 -16.34 -3.74
N LYS A 5 16.15 -16.07 -2.74
CA LYS A 5 15.76 -15.32 -1.54
C LYS A 5 15.40 -13.86 -1.89
N ILE A 6 16.14 -13.24 -2.81
CA ILE A 6 15.91 -11.85 -3.23
C ILE A 6 14.58 -11.73 -4.00
N ARG A 7 14.30 -12.67 -4.91
CA ARG A 7 13.00 -12.73 -5.60
C ARG A 7 11.84 -12.96 -4.64
N LEU A 8 11.99 -13.89 -3.69
CA LEU A 8 10.96 -14.16 -2.68
C LEU A 8 10.67 -12.93 -1.80
N LEU A 9 11.71 -12.19 -1.41
CA LEU A 9 11.58 -10.94 -0.68
C LEU A 9 10.88 -9.86 -1.50
N GLY A 10 11.23 -9.70 -2.79
CA GLY A 10 10.56 -8.76 -3.69
C GLY A 10 9.07 -9.07 -3.88
N LEU A 11 8.73 -10.35 -4.03
CA LEU A 11 7.35 -10.82 -4.14
C LEU A 11 6.56 -10.57 -2.85
N GLY A 12 7.16 -10.88 -1.69
CA GLY A 12 6.58 -10.59 -0.39
C GLY A 12 6.34 -9.10 -0.18
N LEU A 13 7.31 -8.25 -0.53
CA LEU A 13 7.21 -6.80 -0.39
C LEU A 13 6.09 -6.22 -1.28
N LEU A 14 5.96 -6.72 -2.51
CA LEU A 14 4.92 -6.32 -3.44
C LEU A 14 3.54 -6.71 -2.94
N LEU A 15 3.35 -7.99 -2.54
CA LEU A 15 2.07 -8.46 -2.00
C LEU A 15 1.66 -7.72 -0.74
N LEU A 16 2.61 -7.50 0.18
CA LEU A 16 2.37 -6.76 1.41
C LEU A 16 1.95 -5.31 1.13
N SER A 17 2.63 -4.65 0.20
CA SER A 17 2.31 -3.28 -0.18
C SER A 17 0.92 -3.16 -0.79
N ILE A 18 0.55 -4.06 -1.71
CA ILE A 18 -0.78 -4.10 -2.30
C ILE A 18 -1.84 -4.32 -1.22
N THR A 19 -1.61 -5.28 -0.33
CA THR A 19 -2.56 -5.63 0.75
C THR A 19 -2.83 -4.41 1.64
N ILE A 20 -1.79 -3.67 2.03
CA ILE A 20 -1.94 -2.51 2.90
C ILE A 20 -2.64 -1.35 2.19
N ILE A 21 -2.38 -1.14 0.89
CA ILE A 21 -3.08 -0.13 0.10
C ILE A 21 -4.58 -0.45 0.02
N ILE A 22 -4.93 -1.71 -0.26
CA ILE A 22 -6.32 -2.17 -0.30
C ILE A 22 -6.99 -1.98 1.07
N LEU A 23 -6.35 -2.43 2.14
CA LEU A 23 -6.89 -2.28 3.49
C LEU A 23 -7.12 -0.80 3.86
N SER A 24 -6.17 0.06 3.48
CA SER A 24 -6.27 1.50 3.76
C SER A 24 -7.38 2.17 2.94
N PHE A 25 -7.59 1.70 1.71
CA PHE A 25 -8.72 2.11 0.88
C PHE A 25 -10.04 1.66 1.52
N GLU A 26 -10.16 0.40 1.94
CA GLU A 26 -11.35 -0.11 2.63
C GLU A 26 -11.66 0.68 3.90
N ILE A 27 -10.67 1.00 4.74
CA ILE A 27 -10.87 1.81 5.95
C ILE A 27 -11.43 3.20 5.62
N LEU A 28 -11.01 3.79 4.50
CA LEU A 28 -11.50 5.09 4.05
C LEU A 28 -12.97 5.01 3.61
N PHE A 29 -13.34 3.96 2.86
CA PHE A 29 -14.68 3.77 2.30
C PHE A 29 -15.69 3.13 3.27
N LEU A 30 -15.33 2.10 4.04
CA LEU A 30 -16.17 1.57 5.13
C LEU A 30 -16.36 2.63 6.23
N GLY A 31 -15.29 3.37 6.56
CA GLY A 31 -15.36 4.47 7.51
C GLY A 31 -16.18 5.66 7.02
N LEU A 32 -16.45 5.76 5.71
CA LEU A 32 -17.40 6.69 5.09
C LEU A 32 -18.84 6.21 5.27
N GLN A 33 -19.12 4.94 4.95
CA GLN A 33 -20.46 4.37 5.05
C GLN A 33 -21.01 4.37 6.49
N ILE A 34 -20.16 4.10 7.49
CA ILE A 34 -20.58 4.04 8.91
C ILE A 34 -20.86 5.43 9.50
N LYS A 35 -20.29 6.52 8.96
CA LYS A 35 -20.35 7.87 9.56
C LYS A 35 -21.25 8.87 8.84
N LEU A 36 -21.98 8.46 7.79
CA LEU A 36 -22.84 9.35 6.97
C LEU A 36 -23.88 10.15 7.80
N GLY A 37 -24.14 9.78 9.05
CA GLY A 37 -25.05 10.49 9.95
C GLY A 37 -24.50 11.70 10.73
N ASN A 38 -23.19 11.99 10.74
CA ASN A 38 -22.65 13.09 11.56
C ASN A 38 -21.29 13.69 11.07
N PHE A 39 -21.12 13.90 9.77
CA PHE A 39 -19.81 14.25 9.18
C PHE A 39 -19.34 15.68 9.52
N ARG A 40 -18.22 15.79 10.25
CA ARG A 40 -17.38 16.99 10.28
C ARG A 40 -16.37 16.90 9.14
N LEU A 41 -16.43 17.82 8.17
CA LEU A 41 -15.53 17.88 7.01
C LEU A 41 -14.03 17.78 7.36
N SER A 42 -13.64 18.31 8.52
CA SER A 42 -12.27 18.24 9.05
C SER A 42 -11.74 16.80 9.19
N ASP A 43 -12.58 15.87 9.68
CA ASP A 43 -12.16 14.50 9.93
C ASP A 43 -11.96 13.71 8.62
N TYR A 44 -12.69 14.09 7.57
CA TYR A 44 -12.55 13.48 6.25
C TYR A 44 -11.22 13.87 5.60
N PHE A 45 -10.86 15.16 5.68
CA PHE A 45 -9.61 15.66 5.10
C PHE A 45 -8.39 14.96 5.70
N ILE A 46 -8.39 14.74 7.02
CA ILE A 46 -7.32 14.02 7.74
C ILE A 46 -7.21 12.57 7.25
N LYS A 47 -8.34 11.87 7.05
CA LYS A 47 -8.34 10.50 6.53
C LYS A 47 -7.78 10.40 5.12
N VAL A 48 -8.14 11.35 4.25
CA VAL A 48 -7.63 11.41 2.87
C VAL A 48 -6.12 11.65 2.86
N ILE A 49 -5.62 12.59 3.66
CA ILE A 49 -4.17 12.82 3.79
C ILE A 49 -3.46 11.55 4.27
N ASN A 50 -4.00 10.87 5.29
CA ASN A 50 -3.40 9.64 5.79
C ASN A 50 -3.34 8.55 4.70
N PHE A 51 -4.41 8.38 3.92
CA PHE A 51 -4.41 7.46 2.79
C PHE A 51 -3.37 7.83 1.72
N LEU A 52 -3.21 9.11 1.38
CA LEU A 52 -2.20 9.56 0.42
C LEU A 52 -0.77 9.26 0.91
N ILE A 53 -0.50 9.43 2.20
CA ILE A 53 0.80 9.08 2.80
C ILE A 53 1.06 7.58 2.68
N ILE A 54 0.08 6.75 3.06
CA ILE A 54 0.18 5.29 2.96
C ILE A 54 0.38 4.87 1.50
N LEU A 55 -0.41 5.43 0.57
CA LEU A 55 -0.30 5.17 -0.86
C LEU A 55 1.09 5.53 -1.39
N GLY A 56 1.65 6.66 -0.99
CA GLY A 56 3.00 7.07 -1.39
C GLY A 56 4.08 6.12 -0.87
N VAL A 57 4.05 5.80 0.43
CA VAL A 57 5.04 4.92 1.06
C VAL A 57 4.95 3.49 0.52
N PHE A 58 3.77 2.89 0.53
CA PHE A 58 3.59 1.52 0.07
C PHE A 58 3.62 1.40 -1.46
N GLY A 59 3.25 2.45 -2.19
CA GLY A 59 3.48 2.51 -3.64
C GLY A 59 4.96 2.43 -3.98
N TYR A 60 5.80 3.18 -3.25
CA TYR A 60 7.25 3.11 -3.40
C TYR A 60 7.82 1.74 -2.99
N LEU A 61 7.37 1.16 -1.87
CA LEU A 61 7.79 -0.17 -1.45
C LEU A 61 7.39 -1.25 -2.46
N GLY A 62 6.18 -1.16 -3.02
CA GLY A 62 5.73 -2.04 -4.10
C GLY A 62 6.59 -1.90 -5.35
N TYR A 63 6.97 -0.68 -5.72
CA TYR A 63 7.90 -0.42 -6.82
C TYR A 63 9.27 -1.04 -6.57
N VAL A 64 9.84 -0.88 -5.37
CA VAL A 64 11.10 -1.52 -4.98
C VAL A 64 10.99 -3.05 -5.07
N GLY A 65 9.87 -3.63 -4.60
CA GLY A 65 9.60 -5.07 -4.71
C GLY A 65 9.56 -5.54 -6.17
N TYR A 66 8.94 -4.77 -7.05
CA TYR A 66 8.91 -5.01 -8.50
C TYR A 66 10.31 -4.93 -9.13
N VAL A 67 11.12 -3.94 -8.76
CA VAL A 67 12.51 -3.82 -9.22
C VAL A 67 13.34 -5.02 -8.76
N MET A 68 13.16 -5.49 -7.53
CA MET A 68 13.85 -6.69 -7.02
C MET A 68 13.48 -7.96 -7.80
N LEU A 69 12.21 -8.09 -8.20
CA LEU A 69 11.73 -9.21 -9.02
C LEU A 69 12.31 -9.19 -10.44
N SER A 70 12.24 -8.02 -11.09
CA SER A 70 12.67 -7.83 -12.49
C SER A 70 14.19 -7.83 -12.66
N THR A 71 14.95 -7.37 -11.65
CA THR A 71 16.42 -7.40 -11.68
C THR A 71 16.97 -8.83 -11.58
N GLY A 72 16.26 -9.74 -10.92
CA GLY A 72 16.62 -11.16 -10.87
C GLY A 72 16.43 -11.92 -12.19
N GLU A 73 15.79 -11.31 -13.20
CA GLU A 73 15.52 -11.91 -14.50
C GLU A 73 16.60 -11.58 -15.55
N ARG A 74 17.44 -10.57 -15.29
CA ARG A 74 18.43 -10.02 -16.25
C ARG A 74 19.88 -10.48 -16.00
N ARG A 75 20.13 -11.49 -15.19
CA ARG A 75 21.47 -12.06 -14.95
C ARG A 75 21.50 -13.55 -15.19
#